data_AF-A0A395IPA8-F1
#
_entry.id   AF-A0A395IPA8-F1
#
_cell.length_a   1.000
_cell.length_b   1.000
_cell.length_c   1.000
_cell.angle_alpha   90.00
_cell.angle_beta   90.00
_cell.angle_gamma   90.00
#
_symmetry.space_group_name_H-M   'P 1'
#
loop_
_entity.id
_entity.type
_entity.pdbx_description
1 polymer ?
#
loop_
_entity_poly.entity_id
_entity_poly.type
_entity_poly.pdbx_seq_one_letter_code
_entity_poly.pdbx_strand_id
1 'polypeptide(L)'
;MADPSTAVEISTINSQGSQKSPRTKRSRSPSPFSAVPQGPPFKKQMSTMPIKPWIKNEHLFKNIQEKLALYGLGPYDIPVLSDRWLPFNVQAKILTLTQNVLEEALFEFLYRIWPEVCVENGWEEMGEAELNELATAMIAGIQTHKDDIKGLIDYENSQISDSLSDLLEKIGQIRHCVVHRTKKIPVIIVEFMVRDASYITMYLKDIERTKIIDNLCRPIEPLSFNLQSRFGEKLPVKVERKLKKTSAEVDKIKVTLRVEEEIERLAQLQLEHIKAQDEGIY
;
A
#
# COMPACT_ATOMS: atom_id res chain seq x y z
N MET A 1 -15.61 0.88 82.25
CA MET A 1 -15.92 -0.23 83.18
C MET A 1 -16.09 -1.46 82.30
N ALA A 2 -14.99 -2.16 82.02
CA ALA A 2 -14.46 -3.31 82.78
C ALA A 2 -15.09 -4.63 82.27
N ASP A 3 -14.33 -5.29 81.41
CA ASP A 3 -14.27 -6.75 81.16
C ASP A 3 -14.15 -7.54 82.50
N PRO A 4 -14.48 -8.86 82.60
CA PRO A 4 -13.74 -9.89 81.84
C PRO A 4 -14.34 -11.31 81.61
N SER A 5 -13.67 -12.03 80.70
CA SER A 5 -13.21 -13.44 80.75
C SER A 5 -14.17 -14.64 80.90
N THR A 6 -14.04 -15.57 79.92
CA THR A 6 -13.91 -17.03 80.15
C THR A 6 -13.18 -17.67 78.94
N ALA A 7 -11.87 -17.92 79.02
CA ALA A 7 -11.19 -19.25 79.12
C ALA A 7 -11.68 -20.30 78.09
N VAL A 8 -10.94 -20.62 77.02
CA VAL A 8 -9.75 -21.49 76.89
C VAL A 8 -10.00 -22.96 77.27
N GLU A 9 -10.10 -23.82 76.26
CA GLU A 9 -9.71 -25.23 76.36
C GLU A 9 -8.76 -25.60 75.21
N ILE A 10 -7.59 -26.10 75.62
CA ILE A 10 -6.52 -26.62 74.79
C ILE A 10 -6.71 -28.13 74.73
N SER A 11 -6.61 -28.72 73.54
CA SER A 11 -6.32 -30.15 73.42
C SER A 11 -5.42 -30.40 72.21
N THR A 12 -4.17 -30.69 72.52
CA THR A 12 -3.11 -31.13 71.62
C THR A 12 -3.06 -32.64 71.63
N ILE A 13 -3.26 -33.32 70.49
CA ILE A 13 -2.71 -34.66 70.26
C ILE A 13 -2.15 -34.73 68.84
N ASN A 14 -0.82 -34.84 68.79
CA ASN A 14 -0.04 -35.26 67.63
C ASN A 14 -0.40 -36.70 67.25
N SER A 15 -0.49 -37.00 65.95
CA SER A 15 -0.10 -38.31 65.43
C SER A 15 0.44 -38.19 64.02
N GLN A 16 1.67 -38.67 63.88
CA GLN A 16 2.46 -38.75 62.66
C GLN A 16 1.78 -39.70 61.66
N GLY A 17 1.63 -39.23 60.43
CA GLY A 17 1.23 -40.04 59.29
C GLY A 17 2.04 -39.62 58.08
N SER A 18 3.20 -40.25 57.92
CA SER A 18 4.03 -40.18 56.71
C SER A 18 3.20 -40.58 55.49
N GLN A 19 2.84 -39.62 54.63
CA GLN A 19 2.41 -39.93 53.27
C GLN A 19 3.14 -39.06 52.24
N LYS A 20 3.84 -39.82 51.40
CA LYS A 20 4.62 -39.48 50.21
C LYS A 20 3.95 -38.41 49.35
N SER A 21 4.74 -37.37 49.06
CA SER A 21 4.48 -36.35 48.04
C SER A 21 4.18 -36.94 46.66
N PRO A 22 3.05 -36.63 46.02
CA PRO A 22 2.94 -36.75 44.58
C PRO A 22 3.62 -35.55 43.93
N ARG A 23 4.62 -35.84 43.11
CA ARG A 23 5.25 -34.91 42.17
C ARG A 23 4.17 -34.18 41.38
N THR A 24 3.89 -32.93 41.73
CA THR A 24 3.12 -32.00 40.91
C THR A 24 3.90 -31.72 39.64
N LYS A 25 3.56 -32.45 38.57
CA LYS A 25 3.97 -32.10 37.21
C LYS A 25 3.39 -30.72 36.92
N ARG A 26 4.24 -29.70 36.89
CA ARG A 26 3.90 -28.38 36.34
C ARG A 26 3.35 -28.59 34.93
N SER A 27 2.05 -28.40 34.79
CA SER A 27 1.38 -28.22 33.50
C SER A 27 2.07 -27.04 32.81
N ARG A 28 2.86 -27.34 31.79
CA ARG A 28 3.32 -26.33 30.83
C ARG A 28 2.11 -26.06 29.93
N SER A 29 1.56 -24.86 30.06
CA SER A 29 0.68 -24.29 29.05
C SER A 29 1.33 -24.46 27.66
N PRO A 30 0.58 -24.91 26.64
CA PRO A 30 1.12 -24.99 25.29
C PRO A 30 1.47 -23.59 24.80
N SER A 31 2.70 -23.45 24.29
CA SER A 31 3.14 -22.26 23.58
C SER A 31 2.24 -22.01 22.36
N PRO A 32 1.84 -20.76 22.06
CA PRO A 32 1.02 -20.44 20.88
C PRO A 32 1.77 -20.62 19.54
N PHE A 33 3.01 -21.13 19.56
CA PHE A 33 3.88 -21.25 18.38
C PHE A 33 4.19 -22.69 17.95
N SER A 34 3.38 -23.69 18.33
CA SER A 34 3.67 -25.11 18.02
C SER A 34 2.79 -25.75 16.95
N ALA A 35 2.02 -24.98 16.18
CA ALA A 35 1.27 -25.51 15.03
C ALA A 35 1.72 -24.85 13.73
N VAL A 36 2.97 -25.11 13.32
CA VAL A 36 3.38 -24.96 11.92
C VAL A 36 3.37 -26.37 11.32
N PRO A 37 2.43 -26.71 10.43
CA PRO A 37 2.48 -27.96 9.69
C PRO A 37 3.78 -28.02 8.87
N GLN A 38 4.67 -28.95 9.20
CA GLN A 38 5.88 -29.27 8.43
C GLN A 38 5.54 -30.12 7.21
N GLY A 39 4.61 -29.65 6.38
CA GLY A 39 4.23 -30.26 5.12
C GLY A 39 4.35 -29.26 3.98
N PRO A 40 4.76 -29.68 2.77
CA PRO A 40 4.63 -28.82 1.60
C PRO A 40 3.16 -28.38 1.46
N PRO A 41 2.88 -27.11 1.14
CA PRO A 41 1.51 -26.64 1.00
C PRO A 41 0.80 -27.53 -0.01
N PHE A 42 -0.35 -28.10 0.40
CA PHE A 42 -1.24 -28.76 -0.55
C PHE A 42 -1.50 -27.75 -1.67
N LYS A 43 -1.06 -28.08 -2.88
CA LYS A 43 -1.45 -27.34 -4.08
C LYS A 43 -2.97 -27.55 -4.21
N LYS A 44 -3.76 -26.66 -3.60
CA LYS A 44 -5.17 -26.50 -3.95
C LYS A 44 -5.17 -26.25 -5.45
N GLN A 45 -5.57 -27.26 -6.20
CA GLN A 45 -5.83 -27.14 -7.62
C GLN A 45 -6.95 -26.12 -7.73
N MET A 46 -6.59 -24.89 -8.14
CA MET A 46 -7.58 -23.84 -8.34
C MET A 46 -8.57 -24.39 -9.35
N SER A 47 -9.79 -24.64 -8.88
CA SER A 47 -10.92 -24.81 -9.79
C SER A 47 -11.04 -23.45 -10.48
N THR A 48 -10.63 -23.38 -11.74
CA THR A 48 -10.98 -22.27 -12.63
C THR A 48 -12.47 -22.38 -12.94
N MET A 49 -13.30 -22.26 -11.91
CA MET A 49 -14.70 -21.92 -12.10
C MET A 49 -14.67 -20.47 -12.57
N PRO A 50 -15.21 -20.15 -13.75
CA PRO A 50 -15.37 -18.76 -14.15
C PRO A 50 -16.22 -18.09 -13.07
N ILE A 51 -15.63 -17.13 -12.36
CA ILE A 51 -16.32 -16.23 -11.45
C ILE A 51 -17.56 -15.76 -12.19
N LYS A 52 -18.75 -16.19 -11.77
CA LYS A 52 -20.00 -15.68 -12.34
C LYS A 52 -20.16 -14.26 -11.78
N PRO A 53 -20.04 -13.21 -12.59
CA PRO A 53 -20.25 -11.87 -12.11
C PRO A 53 -21.75 -11.70 -11.91
N TRP A 54 -22.23 -11.67 -10.66
CA TRP A 54 -23.61 -11.24 -10.37
C TRP A 54 -23.80 -9.74 -10.62
N ILE A 55 -22.70 -9.00 -10.74
CA ILE A 55 -22.76 -7.63 -11.21
C ILE A 55 -23.35 -7.74 -12.61
N LYS A 56 -24.61 -7.31 -12.77
CA LYS A 56 -25.27 -7.11 -14.08
C LYS A 56 -24.46 -6.21 -15.03
N ASN A 57 -23.34 -5.69 -14.55
CA ASN A 57 -22.32 -4.92 -15.23
C ASN A 57 -20.96 -5.66 -15.25
N GLU A 58 -20.90 -6.85 -15.86
CA GLU A 58 -19.64 -7.55 -16.18
C GLU A 58 -18.60 -6.62 -16.85
N HIS A 59 -19.07 -5.65 -17.64
CA HIS A 59 -18.26 -4.61 -18.25
C HIS A 59 -17.62 -3.65 -17.24
N LEU A 60 -18.28 -3.33 -16.12
CA LEU A 60 -17.71 -2.51 -15.04
C LEU A 60 -16.64 -3.30 -14.28
N PHE A 61 -16.91 -4.57 -13.95
CA PHE A 61 -15.92 -5.45 -13.31
C PHE A 61 -14.65 -5.56 -14.16
N LYS A 62 -14.80 -5.84 -15.46
CA LYS A 62 -13.69 -5.96 -16.39
C LYS A 62 -12.93 -4.63 -16.56
N ASN A 63 -13.63 -3.50 -16.66
CA ASN A 63 -13.01 -2.17 -16.77
C ASN A 63 -12.20 -1.82 -15.51
N ILE A 64 -12.74 -2.09 -14.32
CA ILE A 64 -12.03 -1.90 -13.05
C ILE A 64 -10.81 -2.82 -13.00
N GLN A 65 -10.95 -4.09 -13.35
CA GLN A 65 -9.84 -5.04 -13.37
C GLN A 65 -8.73 -4.64 -14.36
N GLU A 66 -9.09 -4.09 -15.53
CA GLU A 66 -8.14 -3.55 -16.52
C GLU A 66 -7.44 -2.28 -15.99
N LYS A 67 -8.13 -1.38 -15.30
CA LYS A 67 -7.52 -0.23 -14.61
C LYS A 67 -6.53 -0.67 -13.52
N LEU A 68 -6.86 -1.74 -12.79
CA LEU A 68 -6.01 -2.30 -11.73
C LEU A 68 -4.78 -3.07 -12.28
N ALA A 69 -4.74 -3.39 -13.57
CA ALA A 69 -3.66 -4.14 -14.22
C ALA A 69 -2.48 -3.26 -14.71
N LEU A 70 -2.32 -2.06 -14.16
CA LEU A 70 -1.25 -1.13 -14.55
C LEU A 70 0.15 -1.68 -14.19
N TYR A 71 1.05 -1.67 -15.17
CA TYR A 71 2.47 -1.92 -14.95
C TYR A 71 3.11 -0.74 -14.20
N GLY A 72 3.93 -1.01 -13.18
CA GLY A 72 4.59 0.02 -12.36
C GLY A 72 3.96 0.16 -10.97
N LEU A 73 3.93 1.38 -10.42
CA LEU A 73 3.28 1.70 -9.15
C LEU A 73 1.82 2.18 -9.32
N GLY A 74 1.29 2.13 -10.55
CA GLY A 74 -0.11 2.43 -10.86
C GLY A 74 -0.54 3.81 -10.35
N PRO A 75 -1.63 3.91 -9.57
CA PRO A 75 -2.10 5.20 -9.05
C PRO A 75 -1.16 5.83 -8.01
N TYR A 76 -0.13 5.10 -7.56
CA TYR A 76 0.93 5.62 -6.71
C TYR A 76 2.20 6.01 -7.50
N ASP A 77 2.16 6.02 -8.84
CA ASP A 77 3.29 6.46 -9.67
C ASP A 77 3.41 8.00 -9.68
N ILE A 78 3.57 8.56 -8.48
CA ILE A 78 3.75 9.98 -8.23
C ILE A 78 5.25 10.25 -8.24
N PRO A 79 5.74 11.32 -8.90
CA PRO A 79 7.15 11.69 -8.84
C PRO A 79 7.62 11.91 -7.41
N VAL A 80 8.50 11.02 -6.92
CA VAL A 80 9.08 11.13 -5.58
C VAL A 80 10.53 11.58 -5.66
N LEU A 81 10.88 12.54 -4.80
CA LEU A 81 12.21 13.16 -4.78
C LEU A 81 13.28 12.25 -4.15
N SER A 82 12.86 11.25 -3.38
CA SER A 82 13.73 10.27 -2.75
C SER A 82 13.51 8.90 -3.39
N ASP A 83 14.58 8.34 -3.95
CA ASP A 83 14.64 6.97 -4.44
C ASP A 83 14.92 5.96 -3.33
N ARG A 84 14.99 6.37 -2.05
CA ARG A 84 15.27 5.44 -0.95
C ARG A 84 14.11 4.46 -0.76
N TRP A 85 14.47 3.20 -0.57
CA TRP A 85 13.55 2.09 -0.31
C TRP A 85 13.90 1.38 1.01
N LEU A 86 12.92 0.67 1.57
CA LEU A 86 13.13 -0.21 2.72
C LEU A 86 13.84 -1.50 2.28
N PRO A 87 14.56 -2.21 3.19
CA PRO A 87 14.97 -3.58 2.94
C PRO A 87 13.78 -4.43 2.48
N PHE A 88 13.99 -5.25 1.45
CA PHE A 88 12.89 -5.97 0.77
C PHE A 88 12.03 -6.81 1.74
N ASN A 89 12.65 -7.49 2.70
CA ASN A 89 11.96 -8.28 3.71
C ASN A 89 11.05 -7.43 4.62
N VAL A 90 11.45 -6.19 4.91
CA VAL A 90 10.65 -5.26 5.70
C VAL A 90 9.49 -4.74 4.86
N GLN A 91 9.77 -4.28 3.64
CA GLN A 91 8.77 -3.79 2.69
C GLN A 91 7.69 -4.85 2.42
N ALA A 92 8.11 -6.08 2.10
CA ALA A 92 7.19 -7.18 1.82
C ALA A 92 6.32 -7.52 3.03
N LYS A 93 6.89 -7.56 4.24
CA LYS A 93 6.11 -7.82 5.46
C LYS A 93 5.06 -6.74 5.73
N ILE A 94 5.42 -5.46 5.56
CA ILE A 94 4.49 -4.35 5.73
C ILE A 94 3.32 -4.50 4.75
N LEU A 95 3.62 -4.63 3.46
CA LEU A 95 2.58 -4.70 2.42
C LEU A 95 1.71 -5.96 2.56
N THR A 96 2.27 -7.11 2.90
CA THR A 96 1.49 -8.34 3.16
C THR A 96 0.56 -8.16 4.35
N LEU A 97 1.04 -7.57 5.45
CA LEU A 97 0.18 -7.35 6.61
C LEU A 97 -0.92 -6.33 6.31
N THR A 98 -0.60 -5.25 5.59
CA THR A 98 -1.60 -4.28 5.11
C THR A 98 -2.65 -4.95 4.22
N GLN A 99 -2.24 -5.80 3.27
CA GLN A 99 -3.16 -6.55 2.42
C GLN A 99 -4.08 -7.44 3.27
N ASN A 100 -3.54 -8.25 4.17
CA ASN A 100 -4.33 -9.17 4.99
C ASN A 100 -5.37 -8.42 5.83
N VAL A 101 -4.97 -7.32 6.48
CA VAL A 101 -5.87 -6.52 7.30
C VAL A 101 -6.98 -5.88 6.45
N LEU A 102 -6.67 -5.45 5.23
CA LEU A 102 -7.70 -4.94 4.31
C LEU A 102 -8.64 -6.05 3.83
N GLU A 103 -8.12 -7.22 3.47
CA GLU A 103 -8.95 -8.37 3.07
C GLU A 103 -9.93 -8.75 4.19
N GLU A 104 -9.46 -8.80 5.43
CA GLU A 104 -10.30 -9.02 6.61
C GLU A 104 -11.35 -7.91 6.80
N ALA A 105 -10.95 -6.65 6.75
CA ALA A 105 -11.87 -5.52 6.94
C ALA A 105 -12.99 -5.50 5.89
N LEU A 106 -12.61 -5.70 4.62
CA LEU A 106 -13.54 -5.64 3.50
C LEU A 106 -14.45 -6.87 3.48
N PHE A 107 -13.91 -8.07 3.72
CA PHE A 107 -14.73 -9.28 3.79
C PHE A 107 -15.76 -9.19 4.92
N GLU A 108 -15.36 -8.83 6.15
CA GLU A 108 -16.30 -8.74 7.26
C GLU A 108 -17.37 -7.67 7.03
N PHE A 109 -16.99 -6.54 6.43
CA PHE A 109 -17.96 -5.52 6.06
C PHE A 109 -18.96 -6.06 5.01
N LEU A 110 -18.47 -6.65 3.92
CA LEU A 110 -19.31 -7.23 2.86
C LEU A 110 -20.23 -8.32 3.44
N TYR A 111 -19.69 -9.24 4.22
CA TYR A 111 -20.45 -10.34 4.81
C TYR A 111 -21.58 -9.86 5.73
N ARG A 112 -21.36 -8.74 6.43
CA ARG A 112 -22.38 -8.15 7.30
C ARG A 112 -23.45 -7.36 6.53
N ILE A 113 -23.04 -6.61 5.50
CA ILE A 113 -23.92 -5.64 4.83
C ILE A 113 -24.62 -6.25 3.61
N TRP A 114 -23.90 -7.06 2.83
CA TRP A 114 -24.38 -7.74 1.63
C TRP A 114 -23.98 -9.22 1.66
N PRO A 115 -24.49 -10.02 2.62
CA PRO A 115 -24.16 -11.45 2.70
C PRO A 115 -24.47 -12.22 1.41
N GLU A 116 -25.46 -11.78 0.63
CA GLU A 116 -25.80 -12.33 -0.67
C GLU A 116 -24.63 -12.27 -1.67
N VAL A 117 -23.86 -11.18 -1.65
CA VAL A 117 -22.64 -11.01 -2.45
C VAL A 117 -21.61 -12.07 -2.04
N CYS A 118 -21.41 -12.31 -0.74
CA CYS A 118 -20.47 -13.35 -0.32
C CYS A 118 -20.91 -14.76 -0.76
N VAL A 119 -22.19 -15.09 -0.57
CA VAL A 119 -22.75 -16.41 -0.95
C VAL A 119 -22.67 -16.67 -2.45
N GLU A 120 -23.01 -15.69 -3.27
CA GLU A 120 -23.05 -15.87 -4.73
C GLU A 120 -21.65 -16.05 -5.36
N ASN A 121 -20.58 -15.63 -4.68
CA ASN A 121 -19.19 -15.84 -5.13
C ASN A 121 -18.51 -17.01 -4.40
N GLY A 122 -19.25 -17.69 -3.52
CA GLY A 122 -18.70 -18.80 -2.75
C GLY A 122 -17.61 -18.34 -1.79
N TRP A 123 -17.75 -17.13 -1.23
CA TRP A 123 -16.89 -16.60 -0.18
C TRP A 123 -17.56 -16.85 1.16
N GLU A 124 -17.51 -18.09 1.62
CA GLU A 124 -18.09 -18.51 2.90
C GLU A 124 -17.13 -18.22 4.06
N GLU A 125 -15.82 -18.22 3.80
CA GLU A 125 -14.78 -18.01 4.79
C GLU A 125 -13.76 -16.94 4.38
N MET A 126 -13.12 -16.36 5.41
CA MET A 126 -11.97 -15.48 5.25
C MET A 126 -10.86 -16.16 4.43
N GLY A 127 -10.39 -15.48 3.38
CA GLY A 127 -9.30 -15.94 2.51
C GLY A 127 -9.74 -16.68 1.24
N GLU A 128 -11.04 -16.80 1.01
CA GLU A 128 -11.60 -17.30 -0.27
C GLU A 128 -11.72 -16.22 -1.34
N ALA A 129 -11.67 -14.95 -0.93
CA ALA A 129 -11.67 -13.78 -1.81
C ALA A 129 -10.33 -13.04 -1.72
N GLU A 130 -9.84 -12.54 -2.85
CA GLU A 130 -8.66 -11.69 -2.90
C GLU A 130 -9.00 -10.20 -2.76
N LEU A 131 -8.03 -9.38 -2.33
CA LEU A 131 -8.21 -7.94 -2.11
C LEU A 131 -8.88 -7.19 -3.28
N ASN A 132 -8.53 -7.51 -4.52
CA ASN A 132 -9.11 -6.88 -5.72
C ASN A 132 -10.57 -7.28 -5.94
N GLU A 133 -10.95 -8.51 -5.62
CA GLU A 133 -12.32 -8.99 -5.76
C GLU A 133 -13.21 -8.31 -4.72
N LEU A 134 -12.76 -8.27 -3.47
CA LEU A 134 -13.42 -7.58 -2.37
C LEU A 134 -13.58 -6.07 -2.66
N ALA A 135 -12.52 -5.41 -3.13
CA ALA A 135 -12.58 -4.00 -3.51
C ALA A 135 -13.59 -3.73 -4.62
N THR A 136 -13.64 -4.61 -5.63
CA THR A 136 -14.58 -4.46 -6.76
C THR A 136 -16.03 -4.69 -6.31
N ALA A 137 -16.28 -5.69 -5.47
CA ALA A 137 -17.59 -5.94 -4.87
C ALA A 137 -18.05 -4.75 -4.02
N MET A 138 -17.15 -4.17 -3.22
CA MET A 138 -17.42 -2.96 -2.44
C MET A 138 -17.80 -1.76 -3.31
N ILE A 139 -17.03 -1.48 -4.38
CA ILE A 139 -17.34 -0.37 -5.30
C ILE A 139 -18.71 -0.58 -5.95
N ALA A 140 -19.00 -1.79 -6.42
CA ALA A 140 -20.28 -2.11 -7.04
C ALA A 140 -21.45 -1.99 -6.04
N GLY A 141 -21.27 -2.48 -4.80
CA GLY A 141 -22.24 -2.34 -3.72
C GLY A 141 -22.50 -0.87 -3.37
N ILE A 142 -21.43 -0.07 -3.30
CA ILE A 142 -21.52 1.38 -3.03
C ILE A 142 -22.31 2.13 -4.09
N GLN A 143 -22.11 1.80 -5.36
CA GLN A 143 -22.84 2.41 -6.47
C GLN A 143 -24.31 1.98 -6.51
N THR A 144 -24.60 0.72 -6.17
CA THR A 144 -25.94 0.14 -6.26
C THR A 144 -26.83 0.54 -5.07
N HIS A 145 -26.26 0.60 -3.86
CA HIS A 145 -26.97 0.78 -2.59
C HIS A 145 -26.60 2.08 -1.88
N LYS A 146 -26.36 3.15 -2.65
CA LYS A 146 -25.80 4.41 -2.15
C LYS A 146 -26.54 5.00 -0.95
N ASP A 147 -27.87 4.90 -0.93
CA ASP A 147 -28.70 5.44 0.15
C ASP A 147 -28.63 4.59 1.43
N ASP A 148 -28.52 3.26 1.29
CA ASP A 148 -28.50 2.30 2.41
C ASP A 148 -27.18 2.37 3.20
N ILE A 149 -26.07 2.70 2.52
CA ILE A 149 -24.73 2.74 3.12
C ILE A 149 -24.32 4.09 3.68
N LYS A 150 -25.09 5.14 3.40
CA LYS A 150 -24.74 6.52 3.79
C LYS A 150 -24.56 6.70 5.30
N GLY A 151 -25.25 5.89 6.13
CA GLY A 151 -25.08 5.87 7.58
C GLY A 151 -24.02 4.88 8.09
N LEU A 152 -23.67 3.90 7.28
CA LEU A 152 -22.75 2.81 7.63
C LEU A 152 -21.29 3.21 7.38
N ILE A 153 -21.06 4.04 6.39
CA ILE A 153 -19.74 4.53 5.98
C ILE A 153 -19.59 6.01 6.36
N ASP A 154 -18.40 6.42 6.77
CA ASP A 154 -18.11 7.82 7.11
C ASP A 154 -17.76 8.66 5.87
N TYR A 155 -18.76 9.00 5.05
CA TYR A 155 -18.55 9.74 3.79
C TYR A 155 -17.92 11.13 3.92
N GLU A 156 -18.06 11.78 5.07
CA GLU A 156 -17.71 13.18 5.30
C GLU A 156 -16.49 13.33 6.20
N ASN A 157 -15.53 12.40 6.13
CA ASN A 157 -14.27 12.59 6.80
C ASN A 157 -13.45 13.70 6.13
N SER A 158 -13.64 14.93 6.61
CA SER A 158 -12.97 16.16 6.14
C SER A 158 -11.44 16.10 6.14
N GLN A 159 -10.83 15.10 6.78
CA GLN A 159 -9.38 14.91 6.80
C GLN A 159 -8.86 14.08 5.60
N ILE A 160 -9.75 13.44 4.84
CA ILE A 160 -9.39 12.56 3.73
C ILE A 160 -9.78 13.26 2.42
N SER A 161 -8.79 13.53 1.56
CA SER A 161 -9.02 14.20 0.28
C SER A 161 -9.74 13.34 -0.75
N ASP A 162 -9.58 12.02 -0.62
CA ASP A 162 -9.98 11.05 -1.63
C ASP A 162 -11.28 10.34 -1.22
N SER A 163 -12.15 10.03 -2.18
CA SER A 163 -13.34 9.26 -1.88
C SER A 163 -12.99 7.82 -1.56
N LEU A 164 -13.85 7.12 -0.80
CA LEU A 164 -13.68 5.69 -0.55
C LEU A 164 -13.54 4.88 -1.86
N SER A 165 -14.26 5.26 -2.92
CA SER A 165 -14.15 4.59 -4.21
C SER A 165 -12.75 4.73 -4.81
N ASP A 166 -12.15 5.92 -4.74
CA ASP A 166 -10.80 6.18 -5.23
C ASP A 166 -9.75 5.39 -4.44
N LEU A 167 -9.92 5.32 -3.12
CA LEU A 167 -9.05 4.51 -2.26
C LEU A 167 -9.17 3.01 -2.57
N LEU A 168 -10.39 2.51 -2.80
CA LEU A 168 -10.64 1.11 -3.18
C LEU A 168 -10.03 0.78 -4.56
N GLU A 169 -10.02 1.72 -5.51
CA GLU A 169 -9.29 1.56 -6.77
C GLU A 169 -7.77 1.52 -6.53
N LYS A 170 -7.24 2.32 -5.60
CA LYS A 170 -5.79 2.35 -5.31
C LYS A 170 -5.27 1.05 -4.70
N ILE A 171 -6.02 0.41 -3.80
CA ILE A 171 -5.51 -0.75 -3.06
C ILE A 171 -5.24 -2.00 -3.90
N GLY A 172 -5.78 -2.08 -5.12
CA GLY A 172 -5.38 -3.14 -6.06
C GLY A 172 -3.88 -3.13 -6.35
N GLN A 173 -3.23 -1.96 -6.28
CA GLN A 173 -1.78 -1.84 -6.39
C GLN A 173 -1.04 -2.48 -5.22
N ILE A 174 -1.61 -2.46 -4.00
CA ILE A 174 -1.00 -3.12 -2.83
C ILE A 174 -0.89 -4.62 -3.09
N ARG A 175 -1.99 -5.25 -3.53
CA ARG A 175 -2.00 -6.66 -3.95
C ARG A 175 -0.96 -6.92 -5.04
N HIS A 176 -0.94 -6.10 -6.09
CA HIS A 176 0.03 -6.23 -7.17
C HIS A 176 1.47 -6.25 -6.62
N CYS A 177 1.81 -5.30 -5.76
CA CYS A 177 3.14 -5.21 -5.15
C CYS A 177 3.48 -6.42 -4.26
N VAL A 178 2.51 -6.96 -3.52
CA VAL A 178 2.69 -8.15 -2.68
C VAL A 178 2.89 -9.40 -3.54
N VAL A 179 1.99 -9.66 -4.47
CA VAL A 179 1.97 -10.87 -5.33
C VAL A 179 3.21 -10.92 -6.22
N HIS A 180 3.54 -9.81 -6.87
CA HIS A 180 4.70 -9.73 -7.76
C HIS A 180 6.01 -9.43 -7.02
N ARG A 181 5.96 -9.27 -5.69
CA ARG A 181 7.11 -9.00 -4.83
C ARG A 181 7.92 -7.81 -5.35
N THR A 182 7.23 -6.73 -5.71
CA THR A 182 7.83 -5.52 -6.28
C THR A 182 8.93 -5.01 -5.37
N LYS A 183 10.14 -4.89 -5.91
CA LYS A 183 11.33 -4.50 -5.13
C LYS A 183 11.55 -3.00 -5.23
N LYS A 184 12.25 -2.44 -4.23
CA LYS A 184 12.73 -1.06 -4.22
C LYS A 184 11.60 -0.03 -4.36
N ILE A 185 10.47 -0.25 -3.69
CA ILE A 185 9.41 0.75 -3.64
C ILE A 185 9.90 1.90 -2.75
N PRO A 186 9.80 3.16 -3.20
CA PRO A 186 10.19 4.30 -2.38
C PRO A 186 9.44 4.32 -1.04
N VAL A 187 10.12 4.64 0.06
CA VAL A 187 9.55 4.60 1.42
C VAL A 187 8.25 5.42 1.52
N ILE A 188 8.21 6.59 0.88
CA ILE A 188 7.04 7.46 0.85
C ILE A 188 5.84 6.85 0.12
N ILE A 189 6.08 6.02 -0.90
CA ILE A 189 4.99 5.32 -1.59
C ILE A 189 4.44 4.19 -0.72
N VAL A 190 5.32 3.48 0.00
CA VAL A 190 4.88 2.46 0.98
C VAL A 190 4.06 3.11 2.09
N GLU A 191 4.47 4.28 2.58
CA GLU A 191 3.70 5.06 3.55
C GLU A 191 2.31 5.43 3.00
N PHE A 192 2.22 5.96 1.78
CA PHE A 192 0.93 6.29 1.16
C PHE A 192 0.02 5.08 1.02
N MET A 193 0.54 3.94 0.58
CA MET A 193 -0.22 2.68 0.51
C MET A 193 -0.78 2.26 1.86
N VAL A 194 0.04 2.33 2.93
CA VAL A 194 -0.39 1.96 4.29
C VAL A 194 -1.39 2.98 4.85
N ARG A 195 -1.20 4.27 4.56
CA ARG A 195 -2.12 5.33 5.00
C ARG A 195 -3.47 5.24 4.30
N ASP A 196 -3.50 5.05 2.99
CA ASP A 196 -4.74 4.86 2.21
C ASP A 196 -5.51 3.64 2.73
N ALA A 197 -4.81 2.57 3.11
CA ALA A 197 -5.41 1.41 3.76
C ALA A 197 -6.05 1.76 5.13
N SER A 198 -5.40 2.61 5.93
CA SER A 198 -5.96 3.07 7.21
C SER A 198 -7.25 3.87 6.98
N TYR A 199 -7.24 4.77 6.00
CA TYR A 199 -8.42 5.55 5.62
C TYR A 199 -9.59 4.68 5.20
N ILE A 200 -9.35 3.60 4.45
CA ILE A 200 -10.41 2.63 4.14
C ILE A 200 -11.00 2.04 5.42
N THR A 201 -10.17 1.54 6.33
CA THR A 201 -10.68 0.97 7.60
C THR A 201 -11.42 2.00 8.46
N MET A 202 -11.03 3.28 8.40
CA MET A 202 -11.76 4.38 9.03
C MET A 202 -13.13 4.61 8.39
N TYR A 203 -13.20 4.65 7.06
CA TYR A 203 -14.46 4.76 6.32
C TYR A 203 -15.43 3.63 6.69
N LEU A 204 -14.93 2.40 6.86
CA LEU A 204 -15.71 1.24 7.30
C LEU A 204 -16.07 1.25 8.80
N LYS A 205 -15.57 2.23 9.55
CA LYS A 205 -15.71 2.36 11.02
C LYS A 205 -15.13 1.16 11.78
N ASP A 206 -14.12 0.50 11.22
CA ASP A 206 -13.42 -0.61 11.85
C ASP A 206 -12.24 -0.09 12.70
N ILE A 207 -12.54 0.22 13.96
CA ILE A 207 -11.59 0.83 14.90
C ILE A 207 -10.41 -0.10 15.19
N GLU A 208 -10.65 -1.42 15.22
CA GLU A 208 -9.61 -2.38 15.56
C GLU A 208 -8.58 -2.49 14.44
N ARG A 209 -9.04 -2.69 13.20
CA ARG A 209 -8.15 -2.77 12.03
C ARG A 209 -7.50 -1.44 11.70
N THR A 210 -8.20 -0.32 11.89
CA THR A 210 -7.61 1.03 11.78
C THR A 210 -6.39 1.15 12.69
N LYS A 211 -6.50 0.76 13.97
CA LYS A 211 -5.38 0.82 14.92
C LYS A 211 -4.21 -0.07 14.49
N ILE A 212 -4.48 -1.25 13.92
CA ILE A 212 -3.44 -2.15 13.41
C ILE A 212 -2.66 -1.45 12.29
N ILE A 213 -3.37 -0.88 11.31
CA ILE A 213 -2.74 -0.19 10.17
C ILE A 213 -2.01 1.09 10.62
N ASP A 214 -2.59 1.88 11.51
CA ASP A 214 -1.94 3.09 12.05
C ASP A 214 -0.63 2.74 12.78
N ASN A 215 -0.63 1.64 13.54
CA ASN A 215 0.59 1.18 14.21
C ASN A 215 1.67 0.72 13.22
N LEU A 216 1.28 0.26 12.02
CA LEU A 216 2.23 0.00 10.93
C LEU A 216 2.71 1.28 10.26
N CYS A 217 1.84 2.30 10.13
CA CYS A 217 2.17 3.56 9.49
C CYS A 217 3.15 4.41 10.33
N ARG A 218 2.92 4.53 11.64
CA ARG A 218 3.72 5.36 12.58
C ARG A 218 5.24 5.25 12.44
N PRO A 219 5.86 4.06 12.33
CA PRO A 219 7.32 3.97 12.14
C PRO A 219 7.79 4.37 10.74
N ILE A 220 6.91 4.37 9.73
CA ILE A 220 7.22 4.70 8.34
C ILE A 220 7.14 6.22 8.11
N GLU A 221 6.18 6.91 8.71
CA GLU A 221 5.98 8.37 8.59
C GLU A 221 7.23 9.22 8.86
N PRO A 222 7.98 9.05 9.97
CA PRO A 222 9.18 9.84 10.19
C PRO A 222 10.27 9.48 9.19
N LEU A 223 10.30 8.24 8.66
CA LEU A 223 11.27 7.85 7.63
C LEU A 223 10.94 8.55 6.31
N SER A 224 9.68 8.55 5.88
CA SER A 224 9.27 9.25 4.66
C SER A 224 9.46 10.77 4.77
N PHE A 225 9.05 11.37 5.89
CA PHE A 225 9.22 12.79 6.16
C PHE A 225 10.69 13.19 6.14
N ASN A 226 11.56 12.47 6.87
CA ASN A 226 12.99 12.78 6.88
C ASN A 226 13.63 12.63 5.50
N LEU A 227 13.18 11.67 4.69
CA LEU A 227 13.65 11.50 3.32
C LEU A 227 13.17 12.66 2.43
N GLN A 228 11.91 13.07 2.56
CA GLN A 228 11.37 14.20 1.82
C GLN A 228 12.03 15.52 2.23
N SER A 229 12.25 15.79 3.52
CA SER A 229 12.93 17.01 3.97
C SER A 229 14.41 17.02 3.56
N ARG A 230 15.13 15.89 3.64
CA ARG A 230 16.57 15.86 3.34
C ARG A 230 16.89 15.87 1.85
N PHE A 231 16.01 15.32 1.02
CA PHE A 231 16.25 15.17 -0.42
C PHE A 231 15.33 16.04 -1.28
N GLY A 232 14.20 16.50 -0.74
CA GLY A 232 13.21 17.29 -1.45
C GLY A 232 13.69 18.67 -1.86
N GLU A 233 14.57 19.30 -1.09
CA GLU A 233 15.17 20.60 -1.46
C GLU A 233 16.41 20.46 -2.37
N LYS A 234 17.11 19.33 -2.30
CA LYS A 234 18.40 19.15 -3.01
C LYS A 234 18.22 18.80 -4.49
N LEU A 235 17.14 18.12 -4.85
CA LEU A 235 16.83 17.77 -6.23
C LEU A 235 16.46 18.98 -7.11
N PRO A 236 15.50 19.87 -6.72
CA PRO A 236 15.14 21.01 -7.54
C PRO A 236 16.33 21.93 -7.77
N VAL A 237 17.17 22.18 -6.75
CA VAL A 237 18.39 22.97 -6.91
C VAL A 237 19.39 22.31 -7.88
N LYS A 238 19.51 20.97 -7.86
CA LYS A 238 20.41 20.25 -8.78
C LYS A 238 19.86 20.22 -10.21
N VAL A 239 18.55 20.05 -10.38
CA VAL A 239 17.85 20.10 -11.67
C VAL A 239 17.93 21.52 -12.24
N GLU A 240 17.66 22.54 -11.44
CA GLU A 240 17.73 23.94 -11.85
C GLU A 240 19.16 24.35 -12.23
N ARG A 241 20.18 23.89 -11.49
CA ARG A 241 21.59 24.08 -11.87
C ARG A 241 21.93 23.40 -13.19
N LYS A 242 21.47 22.16 -13.40
CA LYS A 242 21.68 21.45 -14.67
C LYS A 242 20.96 22.16 -15.82
N LEU A 243 19.72 22.60 -15.60
CA LEU A 243 18.92 23.33 -16.58
C LEU A 243 19.57 24.66 -16.96
N LYS A 244 20.08 25.43 -15.98
CA LYS A 244 20.86 26.65 -16.23
C LYS A 244 22.12 26.35 -17.04
N LYS A 245 22.83 25.26 -16.73
CA LYS A 245 24.03 24.86 -17.47
C LYS A 245 23.71 24.48 -18.92
N THR A 246 22.70 23.65 -19.15
CA THR A 246 22.29 23.25 -20.50
C THR A 246 21.73 24.43 -21.30
N SER A 247 20.97 25.33 -20.67
CA SER A 247 20.50 26.56 -21.31
C SER A 247 21.68 27.42 -21.78
N ALA A 248 22.69 27.61 -20.93
CA ALA A 248 23.88 28.39 -21.29
C ALA A 248 24.70 27.72 -22.42
N GLU A 249 24.77 26.39 -22.46
CA GLU A 249 25.41 25.66 -23.56
C GLU A 249 24.62 25.82 -24.88
N VAL A 250 23.29 25.73 -24.84
CA VAL A 250 22.43 25.98 -26.01
C VAL A 250 22.59 27.40 -26.53
N ASP A 251 22.67 28.40 -25.65
CA ASP A 251 22.85 29.79 -26.05
C ASP A 251 24.22 30.02 -26.69
N LYS A 252 25.28 29.38 -26.18
CA LYS A 252 26.61 29.39 -26.83
C LYS A 252 26.57 28.79 -28.23
N ILE A 253 25.94 27.62 -28.38
CA ILE A 253 25.82 26.95 -29.69
C ILE A 253 25.05 27.84 -30.68
N LYS A 254 23.97 28.49 -30.24
CA LYS A 254 23.21 29.43 -31.09
C LYS A 254 24.01 30.64 -31.54
N VAL A 255 24.95 31.12 -30.72
CA VAL A 255 25.85 32.21 -31.10
C VAL A 255 26.87 31.71 -32.11
N THR A 256 27.49 30.55 -31.87
CA THR A 256 28.45 29.94 -32.81
C THR A 256 27.81 29.66 -34.17
N LEU A 257 26.59 29.12 -34.19
CA LEU A 257 25.85 28.84 -35.43
C LEU A 257 25.62 30.11 -36.26
N ARG A 258 25.23 31.23 -35.63
CA ARG A 258 25.04 32.51 -36.34
C ARG A 258 26.33 33.05 -36.95
N VAL A 259 27.47 32.84 -36.30
CA VAL A 259 28.77 33.23 -36.84
C VAL A 259 29.11 32.37 -38.06
N GLU A 260 28.85 31.07 -37.99
CA GLU A 260 29.14 30.13 -39.07
C GLU A 260 28.24 30.37 -40.30
N GLU A 261 26.95 30.65 -40.09
CA GLU A 261 26.01 31.07 -41.15
C GLU A 261 26.47 32.34 -41.88
N GLU A 262 27.05 33.31 -41.17
CA GLU A 262 27.56 34.55 -41.78
C GLU A 262 28.86 34.31 -42.56
N ILE A 263 29.75 33.46 -42.05
CA ILE A 263 30.96 33.03 -42.76
C ILE A 263 30.59 32.32 -44.07
N GLU A 264 29.60 31.43 -44.03
CA GLU A 264 29.11 30.71 -45.20
C GLU A 264 28.53 31.67 -46.25
N ARG A 265 27.73 32.66 -45.84
CA ARG A 265 27.25 33.73 -46.73
C ARG A 265 28.38 34.51 -47.40
N LEU A 266 29.39 34.90 -46.64
CA LEU A 266 30.54 35.65 -47.19
C LEU A 266 31.33 34.79 -48.18
N ALA A 267 31.53 33.50 -47.89
CA ALA A 267 32.18 32.57 -48.81
C ALA A 267 31.36 32.37 -50.10
N GLN A 268 30.04 32.28 -49.99
CA GLN A 268 29.13 32.19 -51.14
C GLN A 268 29.26 33.41 -52.05
N LEU A 269 29.25 34.63 -51.47
CA LEU A 269 29.41 35.88 -52.21
C LEU A 269 30.78 35.99 -52.89
N GLN A 270 31.85 35.55 -52.21
CA GLN A 270 33.19 35.51 -52.81
C GLN A 270 33.25 34.54 -54.01
N LEU A 271 32.63 33.38 -53.89
CA LEU A 271 32.59 32.39 -54.98
C LEU A 271 31.79 32.91 -56.19
N GLU A 272 30.67 33.59 -55.95
CA GLU A 272 29.90 34.26 -57.00
C GLU A 272 30.71 35.37 -57.68
N HIS A 273 31.47 36.15 -56.91
CA HIS A 273 32.33 37.20 -57.48
C HIS A 273 33.46 36.62 -58.36
N ILE A 274 34.10 35.53 -57.93
CA ILE A 274 35.12 34.84 -58.72
C ILE A 274 34.52 34.28 -60.03
N LYS A 275 33.36 33.62 -59.95
CA LYS A 275 32.67 33.12 -61.16
C LYS A 275 32.30 34.23 -62.14
N ALA A 276 31.82 35.36 -61.64
CA ALA A 276 31.47 36.50 -62.49
C ALA A 276 32.70 37.15 -63.16
N GLN A 277 33.88 37.09 -62.53
CA GLN A 277 35.13 37.55 -63.15
C GLN A 277 35.62 36.61 -64.26
N ASP A 278 35.47 35.28 -64.08
CA ASP A 278 35.84 34.29 -65.08
C ASP A 278 34.91 34.31 -66.31
N GLU A 279 33.63 34.63 -66.15
CA GLU A 279 32.66 34.74 -67.26
C GLU A 279 32.85 36.02 -68.11
N GLY A 280 33.58 37.02 -67.63
CA GLY A 280 33.88 38.27 -68.36
C GLY A 280 35.12 38.24 -69.26
N ILE A 281 35.80 37.08 -69.37
CA ILE A 281 37.08 36.92 -70.11
C ILE A 281 36.90 36.25 -71.49
N TYR A 282 35.67 35.99 -71.95
CA TYR A 282 35.39 35.48 -73.31
C TYR A 282 34.85 36.56 -74.26
#